data_AF-A0A9E8FKN9-F1
#
_entry.id   AF-A0A9E8FKN9-F1
#
_cell.length_a   1.000
_cell.length_b   1.000
_cell.length_c   1.000
_cell.angle_alpha   90.00
_cell.angle_beta   90.00
_cell.angle_gamma   90.00
#
_symmetry.space_group_name_H-M   'P 1'
#
loop_
_entity.id
_entity.type
_entity.pdbx_description
1 polymer ?
#
loop_
_entity_poly.entity_id
_entity_poly.type
_entity_poly.pdbx_seq_one_letter_code
_entity_poly.pdbx_strand_id
1 'polypeptide(L)'
;MTQFQRIAFCTSLAVINAPHVSFWAETQHSSAEPYQKLQTKLLAWLRGELKSEANLLRFHEAFCDWRDAQPEDDSLAWRLLQFCCAALHSACETLFDPECDDTELLLGSLEALWAEMDELGAETTELRQYWHSLQQELPDLIKDNTRLPFPKAWFVWLQEADVSLFGLSND
;
A
#
# COMPACT_ATOMS: atom_id res chain seq x y z
N MET A 1 -5.70 -3.97 16.07
CA MET A 1 -5.54 -2.57 15.61
C MET A 1 -6.92 -1.92 15.58
N THR A 2 -7.04 -0.61 15.82
CA THR A 2 -8.29 0.13 15.54
C THR A 2 -8.50 0.28 14.03
N GLN A 3 -9.72 0.60 13.57
CA GLN A 3 -9.99 0.90 12.15
C GLN A 3 -8.99 1.90 11.55
N PHE A 4 -8.74 3.01 12.24
CA PHE A 4 -7.79 4.04 11.79
C PHE A 4 -6.35 3.54 11.75
N GLN A 5 -5.96 2.69 12.70
CA GLN A 5 -4.63 2.07 12.69
C GLN A 5 -4.46 1.14 11.48
N ARG A 6 -5.49 0.36 11.15
CA ARG A 6 -5.50 -0.52 9.97
C ARG A 6 -5.44 0.28 8.67
N ILE A 7 -6.21 1.35 8.56
CA ILE A 7 -6.16 2.25 7.39
C ILE A 7 -4.74 2.80 7.22
N ALA A 8 -4.10 3.29 8.28
CA ALA A 8 -2.71 3.76 8.21
C ALA A 8 -1.76 2.64 7.78
N PHE A 9 -1.89 1.45 8.38
CA PHE A 9 -1.06 0.30 8.06
C PHE A 9 -1.16 -0.09 6.58
N CYS A 10 -2.38 -0.34 6.08
CA CYS A 10 -2.61 -0.72 4.68
C CYS A 10 -2.18 0.40 3.71
N THR A 11 -2.48 1.66 4.04
CA THR A 11 -2.04 2.81 3.22
C THR A 11 -0.51 2.91 3.17
N SER A 12 0.18 2.63 4.29
CA SER A 12 1.64 2.67 4.34
C SER A 12 2.25 1.62 3.42
N LEU A 13 1.74 0.39 3.46
CA LEU A 13 2.16 -0.67 2.54
C LEU A 13 1.93 -0.29 1.07
N ALA A 14 0.76 0.28 0.74
CA ALA A 14 0.44 0.70 -0.62
C ALA A 14 1.33 1.86 -1.12
N VAL A 15 1.68 2.81 -0.25
CA VAL A 15 2.49 3.97 -0.60
C VAL A 15 3.96 3.59 -0.76
N ILE A 16 4.53 2.91 0.23
CA ILE A 16 5.96 2.53 0.23
C ILE A 16 6.28 1.61 -0.95
N ASN A 17 5.35 0.72 -1.32
CA ASN A 17 5.57 -0.25 -2.40
C ASN A 17 5.03 0.20 -3.77
N ALA A 18 4.53 1.44 -3.89
CA ALA A 18 4.06 2.00 -5.15
C ALA A 18 5.06 1.91 -6.34
N PRO A 19 6.40 1.96 -6.15
CA PRO A 19 7.34 1.74 -7.26
C PRO A 19 7.07 0.47 -8.06
N HIS A 20 6.63 -0.62 -7.41
CA HIS A 20 6.37 -1.90 -8.09
C HIS A 20 5.19 -1.85 -9.05
N VAL A 21 4.22 -0.96 -8.78
CA VAL A 21 3.09 -0.75 -9.68
C VAL A 21 3.53 -0.02 -10.94
N SER A 22 4.39 1.00 -10.80
CA SER A 22 4.99 1.70 -11.93
C SER A 22 5.85 0.74 -12.77
N PHE A 23 6.71 -0.04 -12.12
CA PHE A 23 7.54 -1.05 -12.78
C PHE A 23 6.69 -2.05 -13.60
N TRP A 24 5.62 -2.59 -13.01
CA TRP A 24 4.71 -3.48 -13.74
C TRP A 24 4.04 -2.77 -14.93
N ALA A 25 3.55 -1.56 -14.73
CA ALA A 25 2.89 -0.84 -15.82
C ALA A 25 3.85 -0.59 -16.99
N GLU A 26 5.11 -0.27 -16.70
CA GLU A 26 6.17 -0.10 -17.70
C GLU A 26 6.46 -1.39 -18.47
N THR A 27 6.60 -2.53 -17.78
CA THR A 27 6.86 -3.83 -18.43
C THR A 27 5.69 -4.28 -19.31
N GLN A 28 4.47 -3.93 -18.94
CA GLN A 28 3.25 -4.24 -19.71
C GLN A 28 2.91 -3.17 -20.77
N HIS A 29 3.72 -2.12 -20.92
CA HIS A 29 3.40 -0.95 -21.76
C HIS A 29 2.00 -0.39 -21.51
N SER A 30 1.60 -0.36 -20.24
CA SER A 30 0.29 0.06 -19.75
C SER A 30 0.41 1.28 -18.82
N SER A 31 -0.71 1.73 -18.27
CA SER A 31 -0.77 2.89 -17.37
C SER A 31 -1.10 2.46 -15.94
N ALA A 32 -0.32 2.94 -14.97
CA ALA A 32 -0.60 2.84 -13.54
C ALA A 32 -1.56 3.93 -13.02
N GLU A 33 -2.13 4.75 -13.91
CA GLU A 33 -2.93 5.92 -13.54
C GLU A 33 -4.11 5.61 -12.58
N PRO A 34 -4.89 4.51 -12.73
CA PRO A 34 -5.97 4.21 -11.78
C PRO A 34 -5.48 3.99 -10.35
N TYR A 35 -4.37 3.26 -10.17
CA TYR A 35 -3.72 3.07 -8.87
C TYR A 35 -3.27 4.41 -8.28
N GLN A 36 -2.51 5.19 -9.07
CA GLN A 36 -1.94 6.48 -8.63
C GLN A 36 -3.04 7.48 -8.27
N LYS A 37 -4.13 7.52 -9.04
CA LYS A 37 -5.30 8.37 -8.76
C LYS A 37 -5.98 7.97 -7.47
N LEU A 38 -6.28 6.69 -7.26
CA LEU A 38 -6.91 6.24 -6.03
C LEU A 38 -6.02 6.55 -4.83
N GLN A 39 -4.73 6.19 -4.88
CA GLN A 39 -3.77 6.49 -3.82
C GLN A 39 -3.72 7.99 -3.47
N THR A 40 -3.64 8.86 -4.49
CA THR A 40 -3.67 10.32 -4.29
C THR A 40 -4.95 10.78 -3.62
N LYS A 41 -6.10 10.23 -4.02
CA LYS A 41 -7.41 10.61 -3.48
C LYS A 41 -7.63 10.08 -2.07
N LEU A 42 -7.16 8.87 -1.77
CA LEU A 42 -7.12 8.31 -0.43
C LEU A 42 -6.27 9.20 0.48
N LEU A 43 -5.04 9.56 0.09
CA LEU A 43 -4.19 10.44 0.89
C LEU A 43 -4.82 11.81 1.13
N ALA A 44 -5.46 12.41 0.12
CA ALA A 44 -6.21 13.65 0.27
C ALA A 44 -7.41 13.52 1.23
N TRP A 45 -8.10 12.38 1.21
CA TRP A 45 -9.17 12.05 2.16
C TRP A 45 -8.62 11.94 3.59
N LEU A 46 -7.52 11.21 3.77
CA LEU A 46 -6.88 11.04 5.08
C LEU A 46 -6.34 12.36 5.64
N ARG A 47 -5.99 13.33 4.79
CA ARG A 47 -5.65 14.71 5.19
C ARG A 47 -6.87 15.60 5.48
N GLY A 48 -8.08 15.14 5.19
CA GLY A 48 -9.31 15.92 5.29
C GLY A 48 -9.49 16.97 4.17
N GLU A 49 -8.70 16.87 3.09
CA GLU A 49 -8.73 17.75 1.93
C GLU A 49 -9.81 17.33 0.92
N LEU A 50 -10.14 16.04 0.88
CA LEU A 50 -11.27 15.49 0.12
C LEU A 50 -12.43 15.17 1.06
N LYS A 51 -13.64 15.63 0.71
CA LYS A 51 -14.85 15.44 1.54
C LYS A 51 -15.97 14.65 0.87
N SER A 52 -15.81 14.30 -0.40
CA SER A 52 -16.83 13.59 -1.18
C SER A 52 -16.54 12.09 -1.20
N GLU A 53 -17.28 11.34 -0.38
CA GLU A 53 -17.18 9.88 -0.28
C GLU A 53 -17.45 9.21 -1.62
N ALA A 54 -18.55 9.59 -2.28
CA ALA A 54 -18.92 9.12 -3.61
C ALA A 54 -17.80 9.31 -4.65
N ASN A 55 -17.01 10.39 -4.53
CA ASN A 55 -15.89 10.60 -5.44
C ASN A 55 -14.73 9.64 -5.15
N LEU A 56 -14.45 9.34 -3.88
CA LEU A 56 -13.42 8.35 -3.51
C LEU A 56 -13.84 6.95 -3.97
N LEU A 57 -15.10 6.55 -3.74
CA LEU A 57 -15.66 5.28 -4.21
C LEU A 57 -15.55 5.13 -5.73
N ARG A 58 -15.85 6.19 -6.51
CA ARG A 58 -15.69 6.15 -7.96
C ARG A 58 -14.24 5.88 -8.42
N PHE A 59 -13.24 6.43 -7.71
CA PHE A 59 -11.84 6.13 -8.02
C PHE A 59 -11.44 4.73 -7.56
N HIS A 60 -12.07 4.22 -6.51
CA HIS A 60 -11.88 2.87 -6.04
C HIS A 60 -12.45 1.83 -7.01
N GLU A 61 -13.66 2.04 -7.53
CA GLU A 61 -14.25 1.22 -8.61
C GLU A 61 -13.35 1.19 -9.84
N ALA A 62 -12.90 2.36 -10.33
CA ALA A 62 -12.01 2.43 -11.49
C ALA A 62 -10.66 1.73 -11.26
N PHE A 63 -10.16 1.74 -10.03
CA PHE A 63 -8.96 0.98 -9.65
C PHE A 63 -9.23 -0.53 -9.65
N CYS A 64 -10.38 -0.98 -9.11
CA CYS A 64 -10.76 -2.40 -9.12
C CYS A 64 -10.90 -2.93 -10.55
N ASP A 65 -11.59 -2.19 -11.43
CA ASP A 65 -11.70 -2.54 -12.86
C ASP A 65 -10.33 -2.65 -13.53
N TRP A 66 -9.42 -1.71 -13.22
CA TRP A 66 -8.05 -1.74 -13.75
C TRP A 66 -7.25 -2.91 -13.21
N ARG A 67 -7.34 -3.23 -11.92
CA ARG A 67 -6.66 -4.36 -11.27
C ARG A 67 -7.11 -5.67 -11.89
N ASP A 68 -8.40 -5.86 -12.06
CA ASP A 68 -9.00 -7.10 -12.57
C ASP A 68 -8.70 -7.30 -14.07
N ALA A 69 -8.37 -6.21 -14.79
CA ALA A 69 -7.95 -6.25 -16.19
C ALA A 69 -6.45 -6.52 -16.39
N GLN A 70 -5.65 -6.57 -15.33
CA GLN A 70 -4.21 -6.81 -15.47
C GLN A 70 -3.93 -8.25 -15.92
N PRO A 71 -2.95 -8.46 -16.82
CA PRO A 71 -2.63 -9.80 -17.29
C PRO A 71 -1.97 -10.60 -16.17
N GLU A 72 -2.55 -11.74 -15.82
CA GLU A 72 -1.95 -12.67 -14.87
C GLU A 72 -0.62 -13.21 -15.41
N ASP A 73 0.38 -13.33 -14.53
CA ASP A 73 1.71 -13.81 -14.87
C ASP A 73 2.30 -14.57 -13.67
N ASP A 74 3.15 -15.58 -13.93
CA ASP A 74 3.81 -16.35 -12.88
C ASP A 74 5.18 -15.73 -12.54
N SER A 75 5.17 -14.45 -12.20
CA SER A 75 6.38 -13.70 -11.86
C SER A 75 6.29 -13.05 -10.49
N LEU A 76 7.45 -12.84 -9.86
CA LEU A 76 7.55 -12.06 -8.63
C LEU A 76 6.97 -10.64 -8.84
N ALA A 77 7.19 -10.03 -10.02
CA ALA A 77 6.66 -8.72 -10.36
C ALA A 77 5.12 -8.69 -10.32
N TRP A 78 4.46 -9.74 -10.81
CA TRP A 78 3.01 -9.88 -10.69
C TRP A 78 2.55 -10.00 -9.24
N ARG A 79 3.20 -10.85 -8.44
CA ARG A 79 2.85 -11.02 -7.02
C ARG A 79 3.07 -9.74 -6.22
N LEU A 80 4.11 -8.97 -6.52
CA LEU A 80 4.37 -7.65 -5.93
C LEU A 80 3.29 -6.62 -6.32
N LEU A 81 2.86 -6.60 -7.57
CA LEU A 81 1.71 -5.78 -7.99
C LEU A 81 0.45 -6.17 -7.20
N GLN A 82 0.15 -7.47 -7.11
CA GLN A 82 -1.03 -7.95 -6.39
C GLN A 82 -1.01 -7.55 -4.92
N PHE A 83 0.14 -7.63 -4.27
CA PHE A 83 0.33 -7.15 -2.91
C PHE A 83 0.06 -5.64 -2.77
N CYS A 84 0.59 -4.81 -3.67
CA CYS A 84 0.35 -3.37 -3.67
C CYS A 84 -1.15 -3.05 -3.87
N CYS A 85 -1.79 -3.76 -4.80
CA CYS A 85 -3.22 -3.61 -5.07
C CYS A 85 -4.08 -4.04 -3.88
N ALA A 86 -3.75 -5.16 -3.24
CA ALA A 86 -4.42 -5.64 -2.04
C ALA A 86 -4.32 -4.60 -0.91
N ALA A 87 -3.12 -4.08 -0.66
CA ALA A 87 -2.91 -3.05 0.37
C ALA A 87 -3.75 -1.78 0.13
N LEU A 88 -3.79 -1.28 -1.12
CA LEU A 88 -4.58 -0.09 -1.46
C LEU A 88 -6.08 -0.35 -1.37
N HIS A 89 -6.52 -1.53 -1.83
CA HIS A 89 -7.90 -1.98 -1.75
C HIS A 89 -8.35 -2.07 -0.28
N SER A 90 -7.62 -2.80 0.57
CA SER A 90 -7.93 -2.97 1.98
C SER A 90 -7.95 -1.64 2.74
N ALA A 91 -7.08 -0.69 2.37
CA ALA A 91 -7.12 0.65 2.96
C ALA A 91 -8.44 1.39 2.64
N CYS A 92 -8.97 1.22 1.42
CA CYS A 92 -10.25 1.81 1.02
C CYS A 92 -11.44 1.07 1.62
N GLU A 93 -11.45 -0.27 1.60
CA GLU A 93 -12.52 -1.07 2.21
C GLU A 93 -12.64 -0.78 3.70
N THR A 94 -11.51 -0.79 4.44
CA THR A 94 -11.50 -0.49 5.88
C THR A 94 -12.02 0.92 6.19
N LEU A 95 -11.96 1.86 5.24
CA LEU A 95 -12.50 3.20 5.42
C LEU A 95 -14.03 3.21 5.48
N PHE A 96 -14.68 2.36 4.68
CA PHE A 96 -16.14 2.32 4.52
C PHE A 96 -16.81 1.18 5.27
N ASP A 97 -16.06 0.11 5.55
CA ASP A 97 -16.45 -1.01 6.41
C ASP A 97 -15.45 -1.17 7.57
N PRO A 98 -15.80 -0.69 8.78
CA PRO A 98 -14.96 -0.83 9.96
C PRO A 98 -14.70 -2.28 10.41
N GLU A 99 -15.47 -3.25 9.93
CA GLU A 99 -15.28 -4.67 10.25
C GLU A 99 -14.25 -5.34 9.33
N CYS A 100 -13.91 -4.71 8.20
CA CYS A 100 -12.84 -5.17 7.32
C CYS A 100 -11.47 -5.09 8.02
N ASP A 101 -10.74 -6.20 8.00
CA ASP A 101 -9.41 -6.35 8.60
C ASP A 101 -8.57 -7.37 7.84
N ASP A 102 -7.86 -6.89 6.81
CA ASP A 102 -6.96 -7.72 5.99
C ASP A 102 -5.50 -7.68 6.48
N THR A 103 -5.23 -7.10 7.65
CA THR A 103 -3.85 -6.81 8.08
C THR A 103 -3.00 -8.06 8.26
N GLU A 104 -3.58 -9.14 8.80
CA GLU A 104 -2.90 -10.44 8.95
C GLU A 104 -2.59 -11.08 7.59
N LEU A 105 -3.53 -10.99 6.63
CA LEU A 105 -3.34 -11.50 5.27
C LEU A 105 -2.21 -10.75 4.56
N LEU A 106 -2.20 -9.42 4.64
CA LEU A 106 -1.15 -8.59 4.05
C LEU A 106 0.23 -8.89 4.66
N LEU A 107 0.31 -9.08 5.98
CA LEU A 107 1.56 -9.49 6.64
C LEU A 107 2.02 -10.87 6.15
N GLY A 108 1.10 -11.83 6.00
CA GLY A 108 1.40 -13.13 5.42
C GLY A 108 1.91 -13.05 3.98
N SER A 109 1.30 -12.20 3.14
CA SER A 109 1.75 -11.97 1.76
C SER A 109 3.14 -11.33 1.70
N LEU A 110 3.43 -10.38 2.58
CA LEU A 110 4.74 -9.74 2.68
C LEU A 110 5.84 -10.77 3.01
N GLU A 111 5.62 -11.63 4.00
CA GLU A 111 6.57 -12.69 4.36
C GLU A 111 6.76 -13.72 3.24
N ALA A 112 5.68 -14.09 2.55
CA ALA A 112 5.74 -14.99 1.41
C ALA A 112 6.55 -14.41 0.24
N LEU A 113 6.41 -13.11 -0.04
CA LEU A 113 7.17 -12.41 -1.07
C LEU A 113 8.67 -12.39 -0.75
N TRP A 114 9.05 -12.15 0.51
CA TRP A 114 10.46 -12.24 0.88
C TRP A 114 11.00 -13.66 0.80
N ALA A 115 10.20 -14.67 1.18
CA ALA A 115 10.62 -16.07 1.02
C ALA A 115 10.87 -16.41 -0.46
N GLU A 116 10.00 -15.95 -1.36
CA GLU A 116 10.20 -16.12 -2.80
C GLU A 116 11.45 -15.38 -3.30
N MET A 117 11.69 -14.14 -2.84
CA MET A 117 12.91 -13.41 -3.15
C MET A 117 14.18 -14.16 -2.69
N ASP A 118 14.16 -14.74 -1.49
CA ASP A 118 15.25 -15.56 -0.96
C ASP A 118 15.46 -16.81 -1.84
N GLU A 119 14.39 -17.48 -2.29
CA GLU A 119 14.45 -18.62 -3.21
C GLU A 119 15.03 -18.25 -4.59
N LEU A 120 14.77 -17.03 -5.05
CA LEU A 120 15.34 -16.47 -6.28
C LEU A 120 16.77 -15.97 -6.10
N GLY A 121 17.32 -16.05 -4.88
CA GLY A 121 18.72 -15.73 -4.56
C GLY A 121 18.97 -14.25 -4.20
N ALA A 122 17.93 -13.48 -3.90
CA ALA A 122 18.08 -12.13 -3.37
C ALA A 122 18.42 -12.15 -1.86
N GLU A 123 19.18 -11.17 -1.38
CA GLU A 123 19.43 -11.01 0.05
C GLU A 123 18.35 -10.12 0.69
N THR A 124 17.37 -10.71 1.38
CA THR A 124 16.26 -9.95 1.98
C THR A 124 16.51 -9.47 3.41
N THR A 125 17.64 -9.82 4.02
CA THR A 125 17.92 -9.53 5.45
C THR A 125 17.79 -8.04 5.77
N GLU A 126 18.39 -7.16 4.97
CA GLU A 126 18.33 -5.71 5.18
C GLU A 126 16.93 -5.15 4.92
N LEU A 127 16.20 -5.69 3.94
CA LEU A 127 14.82 -5.30 3.65
C LEU A 127 13.86 -5.64 4.81
N ARG A 128 14.03 -6.82 5.41
CA ARG A 128 13.28 -7.26 6.59
C ARG A 128 13.61 -6.39 7.81
N GLN A 129 14.89 -6.02 8.00
CA GLN A 129 15.30 -5.10 9.07
C GLN A 129 14.72 -3.70 8.87
N TYR A 130 14.71 -3.20 7.63
CA TYR A 130 14.09 -1.94 7.27
C TYR A 130 12.60 -1.94 7.61
N TRP A 131 11.85 -2.97 7.19
CA TRP A 131 10.46 -3.13 7.59
C TRP A 131 10.28 -3.18 9.10
N HIS A 132 11.15 -3.90 9.81
CA HIS A 132 11.07 -3.96 11.27
C HIS A 132 11.22 -2.58 11.92
N SER A 133 12.12 -1.72 11.42
CA SER A 133 12.25 -0.33 11.88
C SER A 133 10.94 0.44 11.68
N LEU A 134 10.38 0.36 10.47
CA LEU A 134 9.11 1.01 10.13
C LEU A 134 7.97 0.53 11.03
N GLN A 135 7.91 -0.76 11.35
CA GLN A 135 6.93 -1.33 12.26
C GLN A 135 7.07 -0.87 13.72
N GLN A 136 8.27 -0.51 14.18
CA GLN A 136 8.45 0.07 15.52
C GLN A 136 7.96 1.52 15.58
N GLU A 137 8.11 2.26 14.49
CA GLU A 137 7.76 3.69 14.42
C GLU A 137 6.26 3.91 14.20
N LEU A 138 5.65 3.11 13.32
CA LEU A 138 4.27 3.31 12.88
C LEU A 138 3.25 3.36 14.03
N PRO A 139 3.24 2.44 15.03
CA PRO A 139 2.29 2.49 16.13
C PRO A 139 2.33 3.81 16.89
N ASP A 140 3.52 4.36 17.15
CA ASP A 140 3.67 5.62 17.87
C ASP A 140 3.16 6.83 17.06
N LEU A 141 3.30 6.80 15.73
CA LEU A 141 2.81 7.86 14.84
C LEU A 141 1.27 7.92 14.81
N ILE A 142 0.59 6.81 15.07
CA ILE A 142 -0.87 6.68 14.89
C ILE A 142 -1.61 6.25 16.17
N LYS A 143 -0.93 6.10 17.32
CA LYS A 143 -1.51 5.52 18.56
C LYS A 143 -2.79 6.21 19.02
N ASP A 144 -2.83 7.54 18.92
CA ASP A 144 -3.97 8.35 19.37
C ASP A 144 -4.96 8.67 18.23
N ASN A 145 -4.71 8.13 17.02
CA ASN A 145 -5.50 8.45 15.85
C ASN A 145 -6.83 7.68 15.86
N THR A 146 -7.90 8.40 16.16
CA THR A 146 -9.27 7.86 16.26
C THR A 146 -10.26 8.57 15.33
N ARG A 147 -9.76 9.50 14.49
CA ARG A 147 -10.57 10.28 13.54
C ARG A 147 -9.69 10.85 12.44
N LEU A 148 -10.35 11.32 11.38
CA LEU A 148 -9.72 12.19 10.38
C LEU A 148 -9.56 13.62 10.92
N PRO A 149 -8.55 14.39 10.46
CA PRO A 149 -7.46 13.96 9.59
C PRO A 149 -6.39 13.16 10.34
N PHE A 150 -5.60 12.37 9.62
CA PHE A 150 -4.45 11.65 10.16
C PHE A 150 -3.32 12.62 10.56
N PRO A 151 -2.41 12.21 11.48
CA PRO A 151 -1.34 13.07 11.96
C PRO A 151 -0.36 13.44 10.85
N LYS A 152 0.05 14.71 10.80
CA LYS A 152 1.04 15.20 9.81
C LYS A 152 2.34 14.39 9.83
N ALA A 153 2.79 13.98 11.02
CA ALA A 153 4.01 13.20 11.19
C ALA A 153 3.98 11.88 10.41
N TRP A 154 2.83 11.20 10.36
CA TRP A 154 2.67 9.97 9.57
C TRP A 154 2.84 10.23 8.06
N PHE A 155 2.31 11.34 7.54
CA PHE A 155 2.52 11.70 6.13
C PHE A 155 3.96 12.07 5.80
N VAL A 156 4.69 12.71 6.72
CA VAL A 156 6.12 13.00 6.53
C VAL A 156 6.90 11.70 6.53
N TRP A 157 6.64 10.82 7.49
CA TRP A 157 7.24 9.50 7.57
C TRP A 157 7.04 8.66 6.30
N LEU A 158 5.85 8.69 5.69
CA LEU A 158 5.60 8.04 4.40
C LEU A 158 6.47 8.58 3.26
N GLN A 159 6.88 9.84 3.31
CA GLN A 159 7.74 10.47 2.30
C GLN A 159 9.23 10.20 2.55
N GLU A 160 9.60 9.87 3.78
CA GLU A 160 10.97 9.50 4.16
C GLU A 160 11.30 8.06 3.77
N ALA A 161 10.29 7.24 3.47
CA ALA A 161 10.48 5.92 2.86
C ALA A 161 10.88 6.08 1.38
N ASP A 162 12.19 6.11 1.13
CA ASP A 162 12.83 6.29 -0.17
C ASP A 162 12.95 5.00 -0.98
N VAL A 163 12.87 3.85 -0.31
CA VAL A 163 12.91 2.52 -0.92
C VAL A 163 11.69 1.70 -0.51
N SER A 164 11.19 0.89 -1.43
CA SER A 164 10.14 -0.10 -1.13
C SER A 164 10.66 -1.22 -0.23
N LEU A 165 9.75 -1.98 0.36
CA LEU A 165 10.09 -3.13 1.20
C LEU A 165 10.74 -4.29 0.42
N PHE A 166 10.83 -4.14 -0.91
CA PHE A 166 11.40 -5.13 -1.82
C PHE A 166 12.56 -4.54 -2.66
N GLY A 167 13.12 -3.39 -2.25
CA GLY A 167 14.38 -2.87 -2.79
C GLY A 167 14.28 -1.98 -4.03
N LEU A 168 13.06 -1.68 -4.51
CA LEU A 168 12.84 -0.72 -5.61
C LEU A 168 12.60 0.69 -5.07
N SER A 169 13.30 1.70 -5.60
CA SER A 169 13.10 3.12 -5.31
C SER A 169 12.21 3.79 -6.36
N ASN A 170 11.57 4.90 -6.01
CA ASN A 170 11.03 5.82 -7.02
C ASN A 170 12.20 6.66 -7.57
N ASP A 171 12.50 6.56 -8.86
CA ASP A 171 13.44 7.47 -9.55
C ASP A 171 12.91 8.91 -9.62
#